data_AF-A0A7I7WGQ3-F1
#
_entry.id   AF-A0A7I7WGQ3-F1
#
_cell.length_a   1.000
_cell.length_b   1.000
_cell.length_c   1.000
_cell.angle_alpha   90.00
_cell.angle_beta   90.00
_cell.angle_gamma   90.00
#
_symmetry.space_group_name_H-M   'P 1'
#
loop_
_entity.id
_entity.type
_entity.pdbx_description
1 polymer ?
#
loop_
_entity_poly.entity_id
_entity_poly.type
_entity_poly.pdbx_seq_one_letter_code
_entity_poly.pdbx_strand_id
1 'polypeptide(L)'
;MAYTNAATGSLADLLTQARAPFKEVVAQTDRVAGIAVADHEYLDNLLNTLPDRYQALVRQGMYGDYFSFYLCDVVLKLNGKGGQPVYVKVAGQSTGRCAPK
;
A
#
# COMPACT_ATOMS: atom_id res chain seq x y z
N MET A 1 -33.57 -37.34 -28.96
CA MET A 1 -32.61 -38.15 -28.16
C MET A 1 -31.15 -37.77 -28.45
N ALA A 2 -30.70 -37.66 -29.71
CA ALA A 2 -29.31 -37.28 -30.03
C ALA A 2 -28.90 -35.86 -29.52
N TYR A 3 -29.77 -34.86 -29.65
CA TYR A 3 -29.48 -33.48 -29.21
C TYR A 3 -29.34 -33.33 -27.68
N THR A 4 -30.11 -34.10 -26.92
CA THR A 4 -30.05 -34.10 -25.45
C THR A 4 -28.74 -34.71 -24.95
N ASN A 5 -28.25 -35.76 -25.62
CA ASN A 5 -26.96 -36.37 -25.29
C ASN A 5 -25.79 -35.43 -25.61
N ALA A 6 -25.84 -34.73 -26.75
CA ALA A 6 -24.82 -33.76 -27.13
C ALA A 6 -24.75 -32.57 -26.15
N ALA A 7 -25.91 -32.04 -25.72
CA ALA A 7 -25.98 -30.97 -24.73
C ALA A 7 -25.50 -31.41 -23.33
N THR A 8 -25.77 -32.67 -22.95
CA THR A 8 -25.26 -33.22 -21.68
C THR A 8 -23.74 -33.42 -21.73
N GLY A 9 -23.21 -33.84 -22.88
CA GLY A 9 -21.76 -33.94 -23.12
C GLY A 9 -21.05 -32.60 -23.01
N SER A 10 -21.58 -31.54 -23.63
CA SER A 10 -20.95 -30.20 -23.54
C SER A 10 -20.95 -29.63 -22.12
N LEU A 11 -22.00 -29.87 -21.34
CA LEU A 11 -22.03 -29.48 -19.91
C LEU A 11 -21.00 -30.27 -19.09
N ALA A 12 -20.87 -31.57 -19.34
CA ALA A 12 -19.88 -32.40 -18.66
C ALA A 12 -18.44 -31.97 -18.99
N ASP A 13 -18.18 -31.62 -20.25
CA ASP A 13 -16.89 -31.08 -20.69
C ASP A 13 -16.59 -29.72 -20.04
N LEU A 14 -17.59 -28.83 -19.96
CA LEU A 14 -17.44 -27.54 -19.28
C LEU A 14 -17.11 -27.72 -17.80
N LEU A 15 -17.83 -28.61 -17.10
CA LEU A 15 -17.58 -28.89 -15.69
C LEU A 15 -16.19 -29.52 -15.47
N THR A 16 -15.76 -30.39 -16.39
CA THR A 16 -14.43 -31.00 -16.37
C THR A 16 -13.34 -29.94 -16.52
N GLN A 17 -13.51 -29.01 -17.45
CA GLN A 17 -12.57 -27.90 -17.67
C GLN A 17 -12.56 -26.90 -16.52
N ALA A 18 -13.73 -26.62 -15.93
CA ALA A 18 -13.86 -25.63 -14.87
C ALA A 18 -13.37 -26.11 -13.49
N ARG A 19 -13.43 -27.42 -13.21
CA ARG A 19 -13.16 -27.96 -11.87
C ARG A 19 -11.74 -27.68 -11.37
N ALA A 20 -10.74 -27.83 -12.23
CA ALA A 20 -9.34 -27.59 -11.88
C ALA A 20 -9.05 -26.12 -11.53
N PRO A 21 -9.36 -25.12 -12.38
CA PRO A 21 -9.14 -23.72 -12.05
C PRO A 21 -9.95 -23.26 -10.83
N PHE A 22 -11.19 -23.74 -10.64
CA PHE A 22 -11.95 -23.41 -9.43
C PHE A 22 -11.31 -23.95 -8.16
N LYS A 23 -10.80 -25.19 -8.18
CA LYS A 23 -10.08 -25.76 -7.03
C LYS A 23 -8.86 -24.89 -6.67
N GLU A 24 -8.12 -24.45 -7.68
CA GLU A 24 -6.96 -23.57 -7.48
C GLU A 24 -7.38 -22.22 -6.88
N VAL A 25 -8.39 -21.56 -7.44
CA VAL A 25 -8.89 -20.27 -6.93
C VAL A 25 -9.32 -20.40 -5.46
N VAL A 26 -10.03 -21.47 -5.09
CA VAL A 26 -10.43 -21.69 -3.69
C VAL A 26 -9.20 -21.82 -2.79
N ALA A 27 -8.20 -22.63 -3.17
CA ALA A 27 -6.98 -22.80 -2.39
C ALA A 27 -6.17 -21.51 -2.25
N GLN A 28 -6.06 -20.73 -3.34
CA GLN A 28 -5.34 -19.46 -3.34
C GLN A 28 -6.08 -18.40 -2.51
N THR A 29 -7.41 -18.36 -2.60
CA THR A 29 -8.25 -17.46 -1.82
C THR A 29 -8.16 -17.77 -0.32
N ASP A 30 -8.21 -19.06 0.05
CA ASP A 30 -8.01 -19.50 1.43
C ASP A 30 -6.66 -19.06 1.98
N ARG A 31 -5.58 -19.20 1.20
CA ARG A 31 -4.25 -18.70 1.59
C ARG A 31 -4.24 -17.19 1.82
N VAL A 32 -4.79 -16.41 0.89
CA VAL A 32 -4.81 -14.94 1.00
C VAL A 32 -5.65 -14.50 2.21
N ALA A 33 -6.82 -15.11 2.39
CA ALA A 33 -7.68 -14.83 3.54
C ALA A 33 -6.99 -15.20 4.85
N GLY A 34 -6.30 -16.34 4.92
CA GLY A 34 -5.52 -16.75 6.08
C GLY A 34 -4.42 -15.76 6.46
N ILE A 35 -3.66 -15.27 5.47
CA ILE A 35 -2.64 -14.23 5.70
C ILE A 35 -3.27 -12.93 6.19
N ALA A 36 -4.36 -12.50 5.56
CA ALA A 36 -5.05 -11.27 5.93
C ALA A 36 -5.62 -11.32 7.35
N VAL A 37 -6.22 -12.44 7.75
CA VAL A 37 -6.75 -12.62 9.11
C VAL A 37 -5.60 -12.73 10.13
N ALA A 38 -4.50 -13.39 9.78
CA ALA A 38 -3.35 -13.51 10.68
C ALA A 38 -2.73 -12.15 11.04
N ASP A 39 -2.79 -11.17 10.14
CA ASP A 39 -2.25 -9.82 10.34
C ASP A 39 -3.35 -8.74 10.31
N HIS A 40 -4.54 -9.07 10.81
CA HIS A 40 -5.73 -8.22 10.71
C HIS A 40 -5.58 -6.85 11.38
N GLU A 41 -4.85 -6.73 12.49
CA GLU A 41 -4.62 -5.46 13.18
C GLU A 41 -3.80 -4.48 12.33
N TYR A 42 -2.75 -5.00 11.66
CA TYR A 42 -1.97 -4.21 10.72
C TYR A 42 -2.81 -3.78 9.53
N LEU A 43 -3.57 -4.70 8.92
CA LEU A 43 -4.43 -4.39 7.79
C LEU A 43 -5.51 -3.37 8.15
N ASP A 44 -6.16 -3.49 9.31
CA ASP A 44 -7.17 -2.54 9.77
C ASP A 44 -6.57 -1.15 9.99
N ASN A 45 -5.42 -1.06 10.68
CA ASN A 45 -4.72 0.21 10.86
C ASN A 45 -4.29 0.83 9.52
N LEU A 46 -3.74 0.02 8.61
CA LEU A 46 -3.36 0.47 7.29
C LEU A 46 -4.57 1.03 6.54
N LEU A 47 -5.67 0.28 6.44
CA LEU A 47 -6.88 0.71 5.72
C LEU A 47 -7.50 1.97 6.33
N ASN A 48 -7.47 2.12 7.66
CA ASN A 48 -7.98 3.29 8.37
C ASN A 48 -7.08 4.53 8.18
N THR A 49 -5.78 4.36 7.99
CA THR A 49 -4.83 5.50 7.93
C THR A 49 -4.36 5.85 6.52
N LEU A 50 -4.43 4.91 5.57
CA LEU A 50 -3.92 5.08 4.21
C LEU A 50 -4.55 6.25 3.45
N PRO A 51 -5.88 6.48 3.49
CA PRO A 51 -6.50 7.57 2.74
C PRO A 51 -5.94 8.94 3.14
N ASP A 52 -5.82 9.22 4.43
CA ASP A 52 -5.31 10.50 4.94
C ASP A 52 -3.85 10.72 4.54
N ARG A 53 -3.03 9.67 4.58
CA ARG A 53 -1.62 9.72 4.14
C ARG A 53 -1.52 10.02 2.65
N TYR A 54 -2.35 9.37 1.83
CA TYR A 54 -2.37 9.57 0.38
C TYR A 54 -2.86 10.96 0.01
N GLN A 55 -3.89 11.48 0.68
CA GLN A 55 -4.35 12.85 0.49
C GLN A 55 -3.26 13.87 0.83
N ALA A 56 -2.55 13.67 1.93
CA ALA A 56 -1.44 14.54 2.31
C ALA A 56 -0.31 14.51 1.26
N LEU A 57 0.01 13.34 0.71
CA LEU A 57 1.02 13.17 -0.33
C LEU A 57 0.60 13.83 -1.65
N VAL A 58 -0.61 13.56 -2.14
CA VAL A 58 -1.14 14.12 -3.38
C VAL A 58 -1.18 15.64 -3.33
N ARG A 59 -1.59 16.22 -2.20
CA ARG A 59 -1.60 17.69 -2.01
C ARG A 59 -0.21 18.31 -2.14
N GLN A 60 0.84 17.59 -1.72
CA GLN A 60 2.21 18.07 -1.88
C GLN A 60 2.70 17.87 -3.32
N GLY A 61 2.30 16.77 -3.97
CA GLY A 61 2.71 16.39 -5.33
C GLY A 61 1.92 17.06 -6.47
N MET A 62 1.15 18.12 -6.19
CA MET A 62 0.31 18.82 -7.18
C MET A 62 1.06 19.28 -8.44
N TYR A 63 2.38 19.46 -8.35
CA TYR A 63 3.21 19.96 -9.44
C TYR A 63 3.89 18.82 -10.24
N GLY A 64 3.77 17.56 -9.83
CA GLY A 64 4.17 16.37 -10.59
C GLY A 64 5.68 16.07 -10.61
N ASP A 65 6.53 17.08 -10.67
CA ASP A 65 8.00 16.96 -10.74
C ASP A 65 8.72 17.48 -9.49
N TYR A 66 8.05 18.26 -8.63
CA TYR A 66 8.57 18.69 -7.33
C TYR A 66 7.47 18.88 -6.29
N PHE A 67 7.89 18.95 -5.03
CA PHE A 67 7.02 19.32 -3.92
C PHE A 67 7.11 20.82 -3.63
N SER A 68 5.96 21.49 -3.58
CA SER A 68 5.87 22.94 -3.33
C SER A 68 5.87 23.30 -1.84
N PHE A 69 6.84 22.80 -1.07
CA PHE A 69 7.03 23.19 0.33
C PHE A 69 8.34 23.96 0.51
N TYR A 70 8.32 24.94 1.42
CA TYR A 70 9.51 25.71 1.81
C TYR A 70 10.05 25.19 3.13
N LEU A 71 11.33 24.83 3.17
CA LEU A 71 11.99 24.32 4.38
C LEU A 71 12.65 25.48 5.13
N CYS A 72 12.13 25.78 6.31
CA CYS A 72 12.74 26.77 7.19
C CYS A 72 14.04 26.27 7.82
N ASP A 73 14.07 25.00 8.19
CA ASP A 73 15.21 24.32 8.78
C ASP A 73 15.32 22.89 8.23
N VAL A 74 16.55 22.44 8.00
CA VAL A 74 16.86 21.05 7.65
C VAL A 74 17.85 20.53 8.68
N VAL A 75 17.44 19.51 9.43
CA VAL A 75 18.24 18.89 10.50
C VAL A 75 18.35 17.40 10.25
N LEU A 76 19.57 16.89 10.28
CA LEU A 76 19.86 15.47 10.20
C LEU A 76 20.03 14.89 11.59
N LYS A 77 19.31 13.81 11.88
CA LYS A 77 19.52 12.98 13.07
C LYS A 77 20.48 11.85 12.70
N LEU A 78 21.65 11.83 13.33
CA LEU A 78 22.72 10.88 13.09
C LEU A 78 23.04 10.11 14.37
N ASN A 79 23.61 8.93 14.25
CA ASN A 79 24.12 8.18 15.40
C ASN A 79 25.56 8.63 15.67
N GLY A 80 25.76 9.31 16.80
CA GLY A 80 27.08 9.71 17.28
C GLY A 80 27.83 8.54 17.94
N LYS A 81 28.97 8.88 18.55
CA LYS A 81 29.78 7.92 19.29
C LYS A 81 28.96 7.26 20.41
N GLY A 82 28.94 5.93 20.43
CA GLY A 82 28.18 5.15 21.41
C GLY A 82 26.67 5.01 21.10
N GLY A 83 26.23 5.32 19.87
CA GLY A 83 24.83 5.16 19.45
C GLY A 83 23.89 6.28 19.92
N GLN A 84 24.43 7.32 20.56
CA GLN A 84 23.65 8.46 21.01
C GLN A 84 23.20 9.32 19.83
N PRO A 85 21.95 9.81 19.81
CA PRO A 85 21.46 10.65 18.72
C PRO A 85 22.15 12.02 18.74
N VAL A 86 22.74 12.39 17.61
CA VAL A 86 23.33 13.71 17.35
C VAL A 86 22.51 14.39 16.26
N TYR A 87 22.18 15.67 16.47
CA TYR A 87 21.40 16.46 15.53
C TYR A 87 22.31 17.49 14.85
N VAL A 88 22.48 17.40 13.54
CA VAL A 88 23.30 18.30 12.74
C VAL A 88 22.39 19.17 11.88
N LYS A 89 22.44 20.48 12.08
CA LYS A 89 21.70 21.44 11.25
C LYS A 89 22.42 21.64 9.92
N VAL A 90 21.74 21.33 8.82
CA VAL A 90 22.27 21.40 7.45
C VAL A 90 22.00 22.76 6.83
N ALA A 91 20.78 23.27 7.01
CA ALA A 91 20.35 24.56 6.49
C ALA A 91 19.32 25.18 7.43
N GLY A 92 19.25 26.52 7.43
CA GLY A 92 18.24 27.24 8.20
C GLY A 92 18.11 28.71 7.79
N GLN A 93 16.90 29.24 7.86
CA GLN A 93 16.59 30.66 7.62
C GLN A 93 15.98 31.27 8.88
N SER A 94 16.54 32.39 9.37
CA SER A 94 16.06 33.12 10.57
C SER A 94 15.27 34.41 10.26
N THR A 95 15.07 34.72 8.97
CA THR A 95 14.42 35.94 8.50
C THR A 95 13.30 35.63 7.50
N GLY A 96 12.50 36.63 7.10
CA GLY A 96 11.48 36.45 6.06
C GLY A 96 10.38 35.47 6.48
N ARG A 97 10.11 34.45 5.67
CA ARG A 97 9.03 33.45 5.91
C ARG A 97 9.22 32.66 7.21
N CYS A 98 10.45 32.56 7.70
CA CYS A 98 10.81 31.76 8.87
C CYS A 98 11.19 32.63 10.09
N ALA A 99 10.92 33.95 10.03
CA ALA A 99 11.14 34.83 11.16
C ALA A 99 10.29 34.40 12.37
N PRO A 100 10.83 34.43 13.61
CA PRO A 100 10.07 34.14 14.82
C PRO A 100 8.86 35.07 14.96
N LYS A 101 7.74 34.54 15.46
CA LYS A 101 6.55 35.33 15.84
C LYS A 101 6.51 35.54 17.34
#